data_AF-A0A3N9XJZ1-F1
#
_entry.id   AF-A0A3N9XJZ1-F1
#
_cell.length_a   1.000
_cell.length_b   1.000
_cell.length_c   1.000
_cell.angle_alpha   90.00
_cell.angle_beta   90.00
_cell.angle_gamma   90.00
#
_symmetry.space_group_name_H-M   'P 1'
#
loop_
_entity.id
_entity.type
_entity.pdbx_description
1 polymer ?
#
loop_
_entity_poly.entity_id
_entity_poly.type
_entity_poly.pdbx_seq_one_letter_code
_entity_poly.pdbx_strand_id
1 'polypeptide(L)'
;MNPDPRPSNSDQAPAALQADVHSPDRSVRIIASSHGDIEVQLQGLHRHNDDSLARQVRAAARLALASLQKPGRDVELPRDERRPEW
;
A
#
# COMPACT_ATOMS: atom_id res chain seq x y z
N MET A 1 18.81 -21.76 -27.67
CA MET A 1 19.07 -21.45 -26.24
C MET A 1 18.74 -19.99 -26.00
N ASN A 2 17.63 -19.70 -25.30
CA ASN A 2 17.35 -18.40 -24.71
C ASN A 2 18.21 -18.20 -23.46
N PRO A 3 18.64 -16.97 -23.16
CA PRO A 3 18.70 -16.51 -21.78
C PRO A 3 17.54 -15.52 -21.51
N ASP A 4 16.67 -15.90 -20.57
CA ASP A 4 15.67 -15.05 -19.93
C ASP A 4 16.28 -13.76 -19.35
N PRO A 5 15.71 -12.57 -19.59
CA PRO A 5 15.93 -11.44 -18.70
C PRO A 5 15.13 -11.65 -17.41
N ARG A 6 15.86 -11.94 -16.33
CA ARG A 6 15.35 -11.91 -14.95
C ARG A 6 14.62 -10.58 -14.67
N PRO A 7 13.57 -10.56 -13.84
CA PRO A 7 12.84 -9.35 -13.56
C PRO A 7 13.76 -8.32 -12.89
N SER A 8 13.79 -7.10 -13.45
CA SER A 8 14.39 -5.94 -12.81
C SER A 8 13.70 -5.71 -11.46
N ASN A 9 14.33 -6.18 -10.38
CA ASN A 9 14.12 -5.61 -9.07
C ASN A 9 14.70 -4.19 -9.11
N SER A 10 13.87 -3.23 -9.52
CA SER A 10 14.15 -1.81 -9.35
C SER A 10 14.27 -1.53 -7.85
N ASP A 11 15.52 -1.35 -7.43
CA ASP A 11 15.96 -0.51 -6.31
C ASP A 11 15.01 -0.51 -5.09
N GLN A 12 15.05 -1.62 -4.34
CA GLN A 12 14.45 -1.65 -3.00
C GLN A 12 15.41 -0.93 -2.04
N ALA A 13 15.26 0.40 -1.96
CA ALA A 13 15.81 1.22 -0.89
C ALA A 13 15.51 0.56 0.48
N PRO A 14 16.39 0.70 1.50
CA PRO A 14 16.22 0.01 2.78
C PRO A 14 14.81 0.24 3.30
N ALA A 15 14.15 -0.85 3.72
CA ALA A 15 12.75 -0.92 4.11
C ALA A 15 12.43 -0.03 5.32
N ALA A 16 12.48 1.29 5.14
CA ALA A 16 11.71 2.21 5.92
C ALA A 16 10.26 1.79 5.77
N LEU A 17 9.50 1.80 6.87
CA LEU A 17 8.10 1.42 6.90
C LEU A 17 7.35 2.32 5.91
N GLN A 18 7.11 1.81 4.70
CA GLN A 18 6.51 2.54 3.60
C GLN A 18 5.15 1.91 3.30
N ALA A 19 4.11 2.74 3.27
CA ALA A 19 2.79 2.30 2.84
C ALA A 19 2.68 2.51 1.32
N ASP A 20 2.43 1.44 0.57
CA ASP A 20 2.14 1.47 -0.87
C ASP A 20 0.68 1.09 -1.10
N VAL A 21 -0.13 2.06 -1.54
CA VAL A 21 -1.57 1.92 -1.68
C VAL A 21 -2.01 2.26 -3.09
N HIS A 22 -2.86 1.40 -3.65
CA HIS A 22 -3.50 1.61 -4.95
C HIS A 22 -5.00 1.89 -4.82
N SER A 23 -5.53 2.75 -5.68
CA SER A 23 -6.98 2.82 -5.91
C SER A 23 -7.49 1.52 -6.55
N PRO A 24 -8.78 1.18 -6.40
CA PRO A 24 -9.35 -0.06 -6.95
C PRO A 24 -9.18 -0.20 -8.48
N ASP A 25 -9.25 0.92 -9.19
CA ASP A 25 -9.04 1.03 -10.64
C ASP A 25 -7.57 1.24 -11.04
N ARG A 26 -6.65 1.25 -10.07
CA ARG A 26 -5.20 1.46 -10.23
C ARG A 26 -4.80 2.79 -10.90
N SER A 27 -5.72 3.76 -10.99
CA SER A 27 -5.43 5.10 -11.51
C SER A 27 -4.59 5.95 -10.55
N VAL A 28 -4.65 5.65 -9.25
CA VAL A 28 -3.90 6.36 -8.20
C VAL A 28 -3.03 5.37 -7.45
N ARG A 29 -1.74 5.70 -7.29
CA ARG A 29 -0.82 5.03 -6.36
C ARG A 29 -0.25 6.06 -5.39
N ILE A 30 -0.25 5.73 -4.12
CA ILE A 30 0.32 6.56 -3.06
C ILE A 30 1.38 5.77 -2.33
N ILE A 31 2.59 6.33 -2.28
CA ILE A 31 3.71 5.82 -1.49
C ILE A 31 3.92 6.80 -0.35
N ALA A 32 3.76 6.35 0.88
CA ALA A 32 3.93 7.18 2.07
C ALA A 32 5.11 6.68 2.91
N SER A 33 6.04 7.58 3.24
CA SER A 33 7.16 7.32 4.12
C SER A 33 6.73 7.42 5.59
N SER A 34 7.41 6.68 6.46
CA SER A 34 7.27 6.81 7.92
C SER A 34 7.63 8.22 8.45
N HIS A 35 8.35 9.02 7.66
CA HIS A 35 8.71 10.40 8.00
C HIS A 35 7.61 11.41 7.64
N GLY A 36 6.56 10.96 6.96
CA GLY A 36 5.42 11.79 6.54
C GLY A 36 5.52 12.32 5.12
N ASP A 37 6.52 11.89 4.34
CA ASP A 37 6.59 12.20 2.90
C ASP A 37 5.58 11.36 2.13
N ILE A 38 4.96 11.96 1.11
CA ILE A 38 3.97 11.28 0.28
C ILE A 38 4.29 11.53 -1.19
N GLU A 39 4.48 10.44 -1.95
CA GLU A 39 4.52 10.46 -3.40
C GLU A 39 3.17 10.00 -3.96
N VAL A 40 2.62 10.76 -4.91
CA VAL A 40 1.36 10.42 -5.58
C VAL A 40 1.62 10.24 -7.07
N GLN A 41 1.34 9.05 -7.58
CA GLN A 41 1.41 8.74 -9.00
C GLN A 41 -0.01 8.60 -9.55
N LEU A 42 -0.28 9.32 -10.64
CA LEU A 42 -1.57 9.33 -11.31
C LEU A 42 -1.44 8.76 -12.72
N GLN A 43 -2.34 7.84 -13.08
CA GLN A 43 -2.45 7.25 -14.40
C GLN A 43 -3.84 7.52 -14.97
N GLY A 44 -3.92 7.78 -16.28
CA GLY A 44 -5.23 7.91 -16.95
C GLY A 44 -6.04 9.13 -16.52
N LEU A 45 -5.39 10.24 -16.13
CA LEU A 45 -6.01 11.50 -15.69
C LEU A 45 -7.18 11.97 -16.57
N HIS A 46 -7.10 11.76 -17.88
CA HIS A 46 -8.16 12.10 -18.85
C HIS A 46 -9.50 11.38 -18.62
N ARG A 47 -9.54 10.34 -17.78
CA ARG A 47 -10.75 9.58 -17.44
C ARG A 47 -11.43 10.07 -16.17
N HIS A 48 -10.81 11.00 -15.44
CA HIS A 48 -11.29 11.51 -14.17
C HIS A 48 -11.75 12.96 -14.31
N ASN A 49 -12.81 13.30 -13.59
CA ASN A 49 -13.10 14.69 -13.25
C ASN A 49 -12.50 15.03 -11.88
N ASP A 50 -12.38 16.33 -11.58
CA ASP A 50 -11.74 16.83 -10.36
C ASP A 50 -12.33 16.20 -9.09
N ASP A 51 -13.65 16.08 -9.01
CA ASP A 51 -14.34 15.49 -7.86
C ASP A 51 -13.99 14.01 -7.65
N SER A 52 -13.98 13.23 -8.74
CA SER A 52 -13.66 11.81 -8.72
C SER A 52 -12.20 11.57 -8.31
N LEU A 53 -11.28 12.37 -8.86
CA LEU A 53 -9.86 12.29 -8.57
C LEU A 53 -9.57 12.68 -7.12
N ALA A 54 -10.11 13.80 -6.66
CA ALA A 54 -9.96 14.26 -5.29
C ALA A 54 -10.50 13.23 -4.28
N ARG A 55 -11.61 12.56 -4.60
CA ARG A 55 -12.18 11.49 -3.76
C ARG A 55 -11.25 10.27 -3.71
N GLN A 56 -10.71 9.84 -4.84
CA GLN A 56 -9.80 8.70 -4.92
C GLN A 56 -8.49 8.96 -4.18
N VAL A 57 -7.85 10.11 -4.42
CA VAL A 57 -6.62 10.51 -3.72
C VAL A 57 -6.86 10.59 -2.21
N ARG A 58 -7.97 11.19 -1.77
CA ARG A 58 -8.31 11.28 -0.34
C ARG A 58 -8.55 9.91 0.28
N ALA A 59 -9.18 8.98 -0.43
CA ALA A 59 -9.39 7.62 0.04
C ALA A 59 -8.06 6.86 0.17
N ALA A 60 -7.21 6.92 -0.86
CA ALA A 60 -5.90 6.30 -0.85
C ALA A 60 -4.98 6.89 0.25
N ALA A 61 -5.01 8.21 0.47
CA ALA A 61 -4.22 8.86 1.50
C ALA A 61 -4.65 8.43 2.91
N ARG A 62 -5.95 8.28 3.16
CA ARG A 62 -6.46 7.74 4.43
C ARG A 62 -5.99 6.31 4.67
N LEU A 63 -5.97 5.48 3.64
CA LEU A 63 -5.46 4.11 3.73
C LEU A 63 -3.95 4.10 4.01
N ALA A 64 -3.17 4.94 3.34
CA ALA A 64 -1.73 5.07 3.58
C ALA A 64 -1.45 5.50 5.03
N LEU A 65 -2.17 6.52 5.51
CA LEU A 65 -2.09 6.97 6.91
C LEU A 65 -2.47 5.86 7.89
N ALA A 66 -3.56 5.13 7.65
CA ALA A 66 -3.98 4.03 8.50
C ALA A 66 -2.95 2.87 8.53
N SER A 67 -2.24 2.64 7.42
CA SER A 67 -1.16 1.65 7.36
C SER A 67 0.07 2.09 8.17
N LEU A 68 0.42 3.38 8.15
CA LEU A 68 1.52 3.93 8.96
C LEU A 68 1.17 4.06 10.45
N GLN A 69 -0.09 4.35 10.76
CA GLN A 69 -0.61 4.49 12.12
C GLN A 69 -0.96 3.17 12.81
N LYS A 70 -0.69 2.01 12.20
CA LYS A 70 -0.78 0.72 12.88
C LYS A 70 0.57 0.38 13.52
N PRO A 71 0.84 0.78 14.78
CA PRO A 71 1.90 0.15 15.54
C PRO A 71 1.45 -1.29 15.84
N GLY A 72 2.22 -2.28 15.40
CA GLY A 72 2.20 -3.61 16.01
C GLY A 72 0.83 -4.26 16.29
N ARG A 73 -0.08 -4.26 15.32
CA ARG A 73 -0.91 -5.47 15.14
C ARG A 73 -0.11 -6.35 14.18
N ASP A 74 0.97 -6.98 14.65
CA ASP A 74 0.81 -8.34 15.18
C ASP A 74 -0.65 -8.66 15.40
N VAL A 75 -1.25 -9.11 14.30
CA VAL A 75 -2.22 -10.17 14.39
C VAL A 75 -1.45 -11.34 15.01
N GLU A 76 -1.22 -11.27 16.33
CA GLU A 76 -1.45 -12.41 17.18
C GLU A 76 -2.93 -12.72 16.92
N LEU A 77 -3.17 -13.52 15.87
CA LEU A 77 -4.26 -14.46 15.90
C LEU A 77 -4.18 -15.05 17.30
N PRO A 78 -5.22 -14.93 18.15
CA PRO A 78 -5.27 -15.77 19.32
C PRO A 78 -5.19 -17.18 18.75
N ARG A 79 -4.00 -17.78 18.83
CA ARG A 79 -3.81 -19.20 18.77
C ARG A 79 -4.54 -19.64 20.03
N ASP A 80 -5.84 -19.85 19.88
CA ASP A 80 -6.69 -20.43 20.91
C ASP A 80 -6.25 -21.89 21.02
N GLU A 81 -5.07 -22.06 21.59
CA GLU A 81 -4.63 -23.28 22.18
C GLU A 81 -5.49 -23.49 23.42
N ARG A 82 -6.30 -24.54 23.33
CA ARG A 82 -6.79 -25.38 24.43
C ARG A 82 -8.11 -24.93 25.08
N ARG A 83 -9.15 -25.73 24.80
CA ARG A 83 -9.67 -26.78 25.71
C ARG A 83 -10.97 -27.40 25.16
N PRO A 84 -11.48 -28.49 25.77
CA PRO A 84 -10.83 -29.64 26.40
C PRO A 84 -11.31 -30.95 25.76
N GLU A 85 -10.61 -32.04 26.01
CA GLU A 85 -11.14 -33.38 25.77
C GLU A 85 -12.34 -33.60 26.71
N TRP A 86 -13.47 -33.97 26.12
CA TRP A 86 -14.56 -34.71 26.75
C TRP A 86 -15.20 -35.59 25.68
#